data_AF-A0A395GMD1-F1
#
_entry.id   AF-A0A395GMD1-F1
#
_cell.length_a   1.000
_cell.length_b   1.000
_cell.length_c   1.000
_cell.angle_alpha   90.00
_cell.angle_beta   90.00
_cell.angle_gamma   90.00
#
_symmetry.space_group_name_H-M   'P 1'
#
loop_
_entity.id
_entity.type
_entity.pdbx_description
1 polymer ?
#
loop_
_entity_poly.entity_id
_entity_poly.type
_entity_poly.pdbx_seq_one_letter_code
_entity_poly.pdbx_strand_id
1 'polypeptide(L)'
;MTTNPTTIQAETWTTLPRQFRNLQTNSEHSQNQKRGKPLDSFLEGPLYVPDLALLFVPDIPYGRIFSVDSNATWFLVIEYDGEPNGLVWNHITHRVVIADFKQGIMEL
;
A
#
# COMPACT_ATOMS: atom_id res chain seq x y z
N MET A 1 -37.61 1.35 -6.48
CA MET A 1 -36.64 1.60 -7.56
C MET A 1 -35.35 0.91 -7.16
N THR A 2 -34.86 -0.04 -7.95
CA THR A 2 -33.57 -0.70 -7.71
C THR A 2 -32.47 0.17 -8.32
N THR A 3 -31.64 0.79 -7.49
CA THR A 3 -30.43 1.47 -7.94
C THR A 3 -29.36 0.41 -8.16
N ASN A 4 -29.32 -0.16 -9.36
CA ASN A 4 -28.21 -1.03 -9.75
C ASN A 4 -26.95 -0.17 -9.89
N PRO A 5 -25.83 -0.55 -9.25
CA PRO A 5 -24.59 0.19 -9.37
C PRO A 5 -24.12 0.20 -10.83
N THR A 6 -23.65 1.34 -11.30
CA THR A 6 -23.02 1.44 -12.62
C THR A 6 -21.69 0.71 -12.58
N THR A 7 -21.54 -0.33 -13.39
CA THR A 7 -20.25 -1.00 -13.59
C THR A 7 -19.43 -0.19 -14.58
N ILE A 8 -18.21 0.17 -14.19
CA ILE A 8 -17.21 0.75 -15.08
C ILE A 8 -16.00 -0.18 -15.15
N GLN A 9 -15.34 -0.22 -16.29
CA GLN A 9 -14.08 -0.94 -16.44
C GLN A 9 -12.94 -0.05 -15.95
N ALA A 10 -12.18 -0.51 -14.96
CA ALA A 10 -10.97 0.18 -14.54
C ALA A 10 -9.88 -0.03 -15.59
N GLU A 11 -9.16 1.04 -15.93
CA GLU A 11 -7.93 1.01 -16.72
C GLU A 11 -6.72 1.07 -15.80
N THR A 12 -5.63 0.40 -16.20
CA THR A 12 -4.39 0.46 -15.43
C THR A 12 -3.74 1.83 -15.60
N TRP A 13 -3.63 2.58 -14.50
CA TRP A 13 -2.92 3.86 -14.48
C TRP A 13 -1.40 3.68 -14.37
N THR A 14 -0.96 2.88 -13.38
CA THR A 14 0.45 2.56 -13.15
C THR A 14 0.60 1.21 -12.45
N THR A 15 1.82 0.66 -12.43
CA THR A 15 2.17 -0.55 -11.69
C THR A 15 3.40 -0.31 -10.82
N LEU A 16 3.58 -1.10 -9.76
CA LEU A 16 4.79 -1.10 -8.95
C LEU A 16 6.02 -1.31 -9.86
N PRO A 17 6.99 -0.38 -9.88
CA PRO A 17 8.18 -0.49 -10.70
C PRO A 17 8.97 -1.76 -10.42
N ARG A 18 9.59 -2.31 -11.46
CA ARG A 18 10.33 -3.57 -11.40
C ARG A 18 11.45 -3.54 -10.35
N GLN A 19 12.11 -2.41 -10.13
CA GLN A 19 13.16 -2.28 -9.12
C GLN A 19 12.67 -2.47 -7.67
N PHE A 20 11.37 -2.31 -7.42
CA PHE A 20 10.80 -2.53 -6.09
C PHE A 20 10.21 -3.93 -5.93
N ARG A 21 10.13 -4.73 -7.00
CA ARG A 21 9.57 -6.09 -6.94
C ARG A 21 10.60 -7.07 -6.38
N ASN A 22 10.23 -7.76 -5.32
CA ASN A 22 11.08 -8.78 -4.69
C ASN A 22 10.74 -10.17 -5.23
N LEU A 23 11.24 -10.46 -6.43
CA LEU A 23 10.88 -11.66 -7.21
C LEU A 23 11.36 -13.00 -6.63
N GLN A 24 12.18 -12.98 -5.56
CA GLN A 24 12.87 -14.18 -5.05
C GLN A 24 12.75 -14.40 -3.54
N THR A 25 11.95 -13.60 -2.83
CA THR A 25 11.87 -13.68 -1.36
C THR A 25 10.58 -14.33 -0.89
N ASN A 26 10.72 -15.22 0.09
CA ASN A 26 9.61 -15.70 0.89
C ASN A 26 9.55 -14.85 2.16
N SER A 27 8.78 -13.76 2.18
CA SER A 27 8.56 -13.00 3.41
C SER A 27 7.79 -13.84 4.44
N GLU A 28 7.91 -13.51 5.74
CA GLU A 28 7.13 -14.15 6.81
C GLU A 28 5.63 -14.10 6.50
N HIS A 29 5.15 -12.95 6.03
CA HIS A 29 3.78 -12.76 5.56
C HIS A 29 3.40 -13.74 4.43
N SER A 30 4.26 -13.96 3.43
CA SER A 30 3.99 -14.92 2.35
C SER A 30 3.90 -16.37 2.83
N GLN A 31 4.69 -16.73 3.85
CA GLN A 31 4.65 -18.04 4.50
C GLN A 31 3.32 -18.24 5.23
N ASN A 32 2.91 -17.25 6.02
CA ASN A 32 1.71 -17.31 6.85
C ASN A 32 0.42 -17.22 6.03
N GLN A 33 0.36 -16.34 5.03
CA GLN A 33 -0.90 -16.02 4.33
C GLN A 33 -1.05 -16.69 2.96
N LYS A 34 0.04 -17.01 2.26
CA LYS A 34 -0.01 -17.64 0.93
C LYS A 34 0.56 -19.06 0.89
N ARG A 35 0.68 -19.72 2.04
CA ARG A 35 1.23 -21.09 2.18
C ARG A 35 2.62 -21.21 1.53
N GLY A 36 3.44 -20.17 1.65
CA GLY A 36 4.81 -20.15 1.13
C GLY A 36 4.94 -19.93 -0.37
N LYS A 37 3.87 -19.53 -1.08
CA LYS A 37 4.01 -19.09 -2.47
C LYS A 37 4.74 -17.74 -2.52
N PRO A 38 5.79 -17.59 -3.36
CA PRO A 38 6.48 -16.33 -3.55
C PRO A 38 5.50 -15.23 -3.95
N LEU A 39 5.67 -14.04 -3.37
CA LEU A 39 4.86 -12.88 -3.65
C LEU A 39 5.76 -11.67 -3.81
N ASP A 40 5.89 -11.13 -5.01
CA ASP A 40 6.82 -10.05 -5.30
C ASP A 40 6.40 -8.69 -4.74
N SER A 41 5.10 -8.53 -4.43
CA SER A 41 4.48 -7.46 -3.65
C SER A 41 3.02 -7.80 -3.33
N PHE A 42 2.45 -7.19 -2.29
CA PHE A 42 1.01 -7.18 -2.04
C PHE A 42 0.56 -5.80 -1.56
N LEU A 43 0.04 -5.03 -2.53
CA LEU A 43 -0.40 -3.65 -2.32
C LEU A 43 -1.86 -3.64 -1.83
N GLU A 44 -2.11 -3.00 -0.69
CA GLU A 44 -3.43 -2.92 -0.06
C GLU A 44 -3.60 -1.58 0.67
N GLY A 45 -4.84 -1.23 1.01
CA GLY A 45 -5.18 -0.05 1.82
C GLY A 45 -4.58 1.30 1.36
N PRO A 46 -4.72 1.68 0.07
CA PRO A 46 -4.19 2.94 -0.43
C PRO A 46 -4.91 4.16 0.17
N LEU A 47 -4.19 5.27 0.30
CA LEU A 47 -4.70 6.55 0.80
C LEU A 47 -4.27 7.70 -0.12
N TYR A 48 -5.22 8.41 -0.71
CA TYR A 48 -4.93 9.67 -1.38
C TYR A 48 -5.03 10.84 -0.39
N VAL A 49 -3.98 11.67 -0.32
CA VAL A 49 -3.95 12.88 0.52
C VAL A 49 -3.98 14.11 -0.40
N PRO A 50 -5.13 14.80 -0.53
CA PRO A 50 -5.28 15.93 -1.44
C PRO A 50 -4.28 17.07 -1.19
N ASP A 51 -4.00 17.38 0.08
CA ASP A 51 -3.09 18.47 0.47
C ASP A 51 -1.65 18.24 0.02
N LEU A 52 -1.28 16.96 -0.18
CA LEU A 52 0.04 16.56 -0.69
C LEU A 52 0.02 16.22 -2.19
N ALA A 53 -1.17 16.03 -2.77
CA ALA A 53 -1.36 15.46 -4.11
C ALA A 53 -0.61 14.12 -4.31
N LEU A 54 -0.62 13.26 -3.28
CA LEU A 54 0.05 11.96 -3.28
C LEU A 54 -0.92 10.82 -2.96
N LEU A 55 -0.77 9.71 -3.66
CA LEU A 55 -1.36 8.42 -3.32
C LEU A 55 -0.34 7.58 -2.55
N PHE A 56 -0.62 7.29 -1.29
CA PHE A 56 0.16 6.36 -0.48
C PHE A 56 -0.33 4.93 -0.68
N VAL A 57 0.61 3.99 -0.82
CA VAL A 57 0.32 2.59 -1.09
C VAL A 57 1.21 1.70 -0.22
N PRO A 58 0.64 1.09 0.83
CA PRO A 58 1.28 0.03 1.60
C PRO A 58 1.61 -1.20 0.77
N ASP A 59 2.72 -1.85 1.09
CA ASP A 59 3.13 -3.14 0.58
C ASP A 59 3.42 -4.07 1.77
N ILE A 60 2.36 -4.79 2.15
CA ILE A 60 2.28 -5.54 3.41
C ILE A 60 3.47 -6.48 3.63
N PRO A 61 3.86 -7.34 2.67
CA PRO A 61 4.79 -8.43 2.96
C PRO A 61 6.22 -7.97 3.19
N TYR A 62 6.52 -6.71 2.89
CA TYR A 62 7.86 -6.15 2.90
C TYR A 62 7.98 -4.95 3.85
N GLY A 63 6.94 -4.60 4.60
CA GLY A 63 7.00 -3.50 5.55
C GLY A 63 7.25 -2.15 4.89
N ARG A 64 6.74 -1.95 3.67
CA ARG A 64 6.99 -0.74 2.87
C ARG A 64 5.73 0.09 2.70
N ILE A 65 5.91 1.40 2.62
CA ILE A 65 4.88 2.32 2.11
C ILE A 65 5.51 3.11 0.97
N PHE A 66 4.82 3.13 -0.17
CA PHE A 66 5.17 3.95 -1.32
C PHE A 66 4.28 5.19 -1.38
N SER A 67 4.75 6.23 -2.06
CA SER A 67 3.91 7.30 -2.59
C SER A 67 3.95 7.29 -4.11
N VAL A 68 2.85 7.71 -4.73
CA VAL A 68 2.70 7.87 -6.17
C VAL A 68 2.20 9.28 -6.45
N ASP A 69 2.94 10.03 -7.27
CA ASP A 69 2.56 11.37 -7.69
C ASP A 69 1.59 11.37 -8.90
N SER A 70 1.12 12.55 -9.29
CA SER A 70 0.21 12.72 -10.43
C SER A 70 0.81 12.32 -11.79
N ASN A 71 2.14 12.19 -11.88
CA ASN A 71 2.84 11.69 -13.07
C ASN A 71 3.05 10.17 -13.04
N ALA A 72 2.41 9.46 -12.11
CA ALA A 72 2.60 8.03 -11.87
C ALA A 72 4.04 7.66 -11.44
N THR A 73 4.78 8.59 -10.85
CA THR A 73 6.12 8.33 -10.32
C THR A 73 6.03 7.74 -8.93
N TRP A 74 6.69 6.60 -8.71
CA TRP A 74 6.71 5.90 -7.42
C TRP A 74 7.94 6.26 -6.59
N PHE A 75 7.74 6.54 -5.31
CA PHE A 75 8.80 6.78 -4.34
C PHE A 75 8.62 5.84 -3.14
N LEU A 76 9.72 5.26 -2.65
CA LEU A 76 9.72 4.56 -1.36
C LEU A 76 9.71 5.62 -0.26
N VAL A 77 8.65 5.65 0.55
CA VAL A 77 8.51 6.61 1.65
C VAL A 77 9.20 6.07 2.90
N ILE A 78 8.93 4.81 3.23
CA ILE A 78 9.54 4.12 4.36
C ILE A 78 9.56 2.61 4.12
N GLU A 79 10.58 1.95 4.68
CA GLU A 79 10.69 0.51 4.82
C GLU A 79 11.09 0.22 6.26
N TYR A 80 10.37 -0.69 6.93
CA TYR A 80 10.57 -1.02 8.33
C TYR A 80 10.11 -2.46 8.63
N ASP A 81 10.45 -2.97 9.82
CA ASP A 81 10.03 -4.31 10.24
C ASP A 81 8.55 -4.34 10.66
N GLY A 82 7.65 -4.30 9.68
CA GLY A 82 6.21 -4.24 9.89
C GLY A 82 5.40 -4.93 8.80
N GLU A 83 4.10 -4.93 8.98
CA GLU A 83 3.11 -5.41 8.01
C GLU A 83 2.01 -4.34 7.82
N PRO A 84 2.33 -3.20 7.16
CA PRO A 84 1.39 -2.09 6.97
C PRO A 84 0.26 -2.50 6.03
N ASN A 85 -0.98 -2.20 6.40
CA ASN A 85 -2.16 -2.54 5.59
C ASN A 85 -3.04 -1.31 5.33
N GLY A 86 -3.81 -0.85 6.32
CA GLY A 86 -4.71 0.28 6.14
C GLY A 86 -4.04 1.61 6.47
N LEU A 87 -4.27 2.64 5.66
CA LEU A 87 -3.84 4.02 5.93
C LEU A 87 -5.03 4.97 6.09
N VAL A 88 -4.89 5.96 6.96
CA VAL A 88 -5.83 7.10 7.03
C VAL A 88 -5.09 8.41 7.29
N TRP A 89 -5.58 9.49 6.68
CA TRP A 89 -5.06 10.83 6.90
C TRP A 89 -5.69 11.46 8.14
N ASN A 90 -4.86 11.86 9.10
CA ASN A 90 -5.29 12.62 10.26
C ASN A 90 -5.21 14.12 9.97
N HIS A 91 -6.35 14.74 9.68
CA HIS A 91 -6.45 16.17 9.37
C HIS A 91 -6.10 17.11 10.54
N ILE A 92 -6.02 16.61 11.79
CA ILE A 92 -5.66 17.43 12.95
C ILE A 92 -4.14 17.47 13.12
N THR A 93 -3.48 16.31 12.97
CA THR A 93 -2.02 16.20 13.17
C THR A 93 -1.22 16.33 11.89
N HIS A 94 -1.89 16.27 10.72
CA HIS A 94 -1.28 16.20 9.39
C HIS A 94 -0.30 15.02 9.26
N ARG A 95 -0.72 13.86 9.77
CA ARG A 95 0.05 12.61 9.72
C ARG A 95 -0.76 11.49 9.10
N VAL A 96 -0.06 10.51 8.55
CA VAL A 96 -0.67 9.26 8.11
C VAL A 96 -0.68 8.29 9.28
N VAL A 97 -1.86 7.83 9.67
CA VAL A 97 -2.03 6.76 10.66
C VAL A 97 -2.05 5.42 9.92
N ILE A 98 -1.30 4.45 10.44
CA ILE A 98 -1.07 3.14 9.82
C ILE A 98 -1.67 2.07 10.72
N ALA A 99 -2.51 1.22 10.14
CA ALA A 99 -2.88 -0.07 10.71
C ALA A 99 -1.84 -1.11 10.29
N ASP A 100 -0.95 -1.48 11.21
CA ASP A 100 0.12 -2.45 10.99
C ASP A 100 -0.17 -3.74 11.76
N PHE A 101 -0.12 -4.89 11.09
CA PHE A 101 -0.41 -6.17 11.73
C PHE A 101 0.65 -6.57 12.77
N LYS A 102 1.92 -6.21 12.54
CA LYS A 102 3.06 -6.57 13.40
C LYS A 102 3.29 -5.55 14.52
N GLN A 103 3.12 -4.26 14.22
CA GLN A 103 3.45 -3.16 15.13
C GLN A 103 2.22 -2.51 15.80
N GLY A 104 1.00 -2.84 15.38
CA GLY A 104 -0.23 -2.21 15.87
C GLY A 104 -0.53 -0.88 15.16
N ILE A 105 -1.07 0.10 15.88
CA ILE A 105 -1.37 1.42 15.30
C ILE A 105 -0.12 2.30 15.38
N MET A 106 0.33 2.78 14.22
CA MET A 106 1.53 3.59 14.04
C MET A 106 1.19 4.93 13.38
N GLU A 107 2.13 5.87 13.39
CA GLU A 107 2.02 7.14 12.64
C GLU A 107 3.32 7.42 11.86
N LEU A 108 3.16 7.96 10.65
CA LEU A 108 4.22 8.50 9.79
C LEU A 108 4.27 10.03 9.89
#